data_AF-A0A7H0XL50-F1
#
_entry.id   AF-A0A7H0XL50-F1
#
_cell.length_a   1.000
_cell.length_b   1.000
_cell.length_c   1.000
_cell.angle_alpha   90.00
_cell.angle_beta   90.00
_cell.angle_gamma   90.00
#
_symmetry.space_group_name_H-M   'P 1'
#
loop_
_entity.id
_entity.type
_entity.pdbx_description
1 polymer ?
#
loop_
_entity_poly.entity_id
_entity_poly.type
_entity_poly.pdbx_seq_one_letter_code
_entity_poly.pdbx_strand_id
1 'polypeptide(L)'
;NVWCAAGKGTFGTEELVRRIQAANLRDVVKHPELVVPQLGATGVAAHEVKRITGFSVHYGPVRARDIPAYLAAGMTATPAMRRVTFGWKERLAVAPVEIVAALGPLLGVTAFVAALDVLRHHRPTTHALAGMAPFLAAVLTGGLLVPWLLPWLPFRTF
;
A
#
# COMPACT_ATOMS: atom_id res chain seq x y z
N ASN A 1 0.41 -4.26 -0.06
CA ASN A 1 0.32 -4.18 -1.55
C ASN A 1 1.75 -4.16 -2.12
N VAL A 2 1.92 -4.33 -3.44
CA VAL A 2 3.27 -4.40 -4.07
C VAL A 2 4.07 -3.12 -3.86
N TRP A 3 3.44 -1.94 -3.96
CA TRP A 3 4.12 -0.65 -3.74
C TRP A 3 4.74 -0.56 -2.34
N CYS A 4 3.95 -0.83 -1.29
CA CYS A 4 4.45 -0.81 0.08
C CYS A 4 5.50 -1.89 0.31
N ALA A 5 5.34 -3.07 -0.30
CA ALA A 5 6.32 -4.15 -0.16
C ALA A 5 7.66 -3.77 -0.80
N ALA A 6 7.63 -3.12 -1.96
CA ALA A 6 8.81 -2.60 -2.65
C ALA A 6 9.49 -1.51 -1.84
N GLY A 7 8.74 -0.53 -1.33
CA GLY A 7 9.27 0.51 -0.46
C GLY A 7 9.82 0.01 0.88
N LYS A 8 9.31 -1.12 1.39
CA LYS A 8 9.77 -1.76 2.63
C LYS A 8 10.83 -2.86 2.41
N GLY A 9 11.28 -3.07 1.17
CA GLY A 9 12.29 -4.08 0.83
C GLY A 9 11.81 -5.55 0.86
N THR A 10 10.52 -5.80 1.11
CA THR A 10 9.96 -7.17 1.11
C THR A 10 9.55 -7.65 -0.27
N PHE A 11 9.50 -6.75 -1.26
CA PHE A 11 9.43 -7.07 -2.67
C PHE A 11 10.59 -6.38 -3.38
N GLY A 12 11.74 -7.05 -3.45
CA GLY A 12 12.96 -6.45 -4.01
C GLY A 12 13.84 -7.43 -4.77
N THR A 13 15.00 -6.96 -5.24
CA THR A 13 15.95 -7.73 -6.04
C THR A 13 16.26 -9.10 -5.44
N GLU A 14 16.70 -9.14 -4.17
CA GLU A 14 17.10 -10.38 -3.50
C GLU A 14 15.95 -11.37 -3.39
N GLU A 15 14.77 -10.89 -3.00
CA GLU A 15 13.59 -11.75 -2.91
C GLU A 15 13.21 -12.31 -4.27
N LEU A 16 13.29 -11.50 -5.33
CA LEU A 16 12.98 -11.96 -6.67
C LEU A 16 13.96 -13.02 -7.16
N VAL A 17 15.26 -12.81 -6.94
CA VAL A 17 16.32 -13.79 -7.25
C VAL A 17 16.06 -15.10 -6.50
N ARG A 18 15.78 -15.03 -5.20
CA ARG A 18 15.50 -16.19 -4.35
C ARG A 18 14.31 -16.98 -4.89
N ARG A 19 13.23 -16.30 -5.32
CA ARG A 19 12.03 -16.93 -5.88
C ARG A 19 12.28 -17.57 -7.24
N ILE A 20 13.07 -16.94 -8.12
CA ILE A 20 13.45 -17.52 -9.42
C ILE A 20 14.20 -18.83 -9.21
N GLN A 21 15.15 -18.86 -8.27
CA GLN A 21 15.94 -20.04 -7.94
C GLN A 21 15.11 -21.12 -7.27
N ALA A 22 14.32 -20.77 -6.25
CA ALA A 22 13.47 -21.72 -5.52
C ALA A 22 12.42 -22.39 -6.43
N ALA A 23 11.94 -21.68 -7.45
CA ALA A 23 11.00 -22.21 -8.44
C ALA A 23 11.68 -22.99 -9.58
N ASN A 24 13.01 -23.08 -9.62
CA ASN A 24 13.79 -23.60 -10.75
C ASN A 24 13.28 -23.07 -12.10
N LEU A 25 12.99 -21.75 -12.15
CA LEU A 25 12.21 -21.18 -13.24
C LEU A 25 12.87 -21.40 -14.61
N ARG A 26 14.21 -21.47 -14.63
CA ARG A 26 15.04 -21.76 -15.80
C ARG A 26 14.68 -23.08 -16.50
N ASP A 27 14.22 -24.07 -15.76
CA ASP A 27 13.93 -25.40 -16.30
C ASP A 27 12.47 -25.52 -16.81
N VAL A 28 11.64 -24.52 -16.51
CA VAL A 28 10.20 -24.53 -16.80
C VAL A 28 9.84 -23.61 -17.98
N VAL A 29 10.62 -22.56 -18.23
CA VAL A 29 10.33 -21.57 -19.28
C VAL A 29 11.32 -21.65 -20.43
N LYS A 30 10.85 -21.35 -21.64
CA LYS A 30 11.70 -21.35 -22.86
C LYS A 30 12.55 -20.09 -23.02
N HIS A 31 12.21 -19.01 -22.31
CA HIS A 31 12.87 -17.71 -22.42
C HIS A 31 13.11 -17.10 -21.04
N PRO A 32 14.27 -16.45 -20.82
CA PRO A 32 14.60 -15.85 -19.52
C PRO A 32 14.03 -14.43 -19.43
N GLU A 33 12.71 -14.27 -19.58
CA GLU A 33 12.04 -12.98 -19.46
C GLU A 33 11.00 -13.04 -18.35
N LEU A 34 10.97 -11.99 -17.52
CA LEU A 34 10.09 -11.90 -16.38
C LEU A 34 9.34 -10.57 -16.39
N VAL A 35 8.01 -10.63 -16.36
CA VAL A 35 7.16 -9.45 -16.19
C VAL A 35 6.91 -9.22 -14.69
N VAL A 36 7.30 -8.05 -14.19
CA VAL A 36 7.06 -7.63 -12.81
C VAL A 36 6.09 -6.45 -12.76
N PRO A 37 5.33 -6.27 -11.67
CA PRO A 37 4.42 -5.13 -11.53
C PRO A 37 5.16 -3.80 -11.58
N GLN A 38 4.61 -2.81 -12.28
CA GLN A 38 5.25 -1.50 -12.41
C GLN A 38 5.54 -0.83 -11.06
N LEU A 39 4.61 -0.99 -10.11
CA LEU A 39 4.73 -0.41 -8.77
C LEU A 39 5.81 -1.07 -7.91
N GLY A 40 6.43 -2.15 -8.40
CA GLY A 40 7.59 -2.79 -7.77
C GLY A 40 8.94 -2.19 -8.18
N ALA A 41 8.97 -1.22 -9.10
CA ALA A 41 10.19 -0.66 -9.66
C ALA A 41 11.09 0.03 -8.62
N THR A 42 10.53 0.49 -7.49
CA THR A 42 11.30 1.09 -6.39
C THR A 42 12.08 0.07 -5.56
N GLY A 43 11.71 -1.22 -5.61
CA GLY A 43 12.37 -2.29 -4.84
C GLY A 43 13.21 -3.24 -5.69
N VAL A 44 12.92 -3.37 -6.99
CA VAL A 44 13.61 -4.33 -7.87
C VAL A 44 14.60 -3.61 -8.78
N ALA A 45 15.89 -3.96 -8.67
CA ALA A 45 16.91 -3.52 -9.59
C ALA A 45 17.01 -4.51 -10.76
N ALA A 46 16.33 -4.22 -11.87
CA ALA A 46 16.25 -5.10 -13.06
C ALA A 46 17.62 -5.56 -13.59
N HIS A 47 18.61 -4.66 -13.59
CA HIS A 47 19.96 -4.95 -14.05
C HIS A 47 20.68 -5.95 -13.14
N GLU A 48 20.46 -5.90 -11.82
CA GLU A 48 21.05 -6.85 -10.87
C GLU A 48 20.39 -8.22 -10.99
N VAL A 49 19.05 -8.27 -11.12
CA VAL A 49 18.33 -9.52 -11.37
C VAL A 49 18.87 -10.21 -12.61
N LYS A 50 19.06 -9.47 -13.70
CA LYS A 50 19.65 -9.98 -14.95
C LYS A 50 21.07 -10.47 -14.75
N ARG A 51 21.92 -9.71 -14.05
CA ARG A 51 23.31 -10.10 -13.76
C ARG A 51 23.38 -11.42 -12.97
N ILE A 52 22.51 -11.60 -11.98
CA ILE A 52 22.56 -12.74 -11.06
C ILE A 52 21.88 -13.99 -11.65
N THR A 53 20.73 -13.82 -12.30
CA THR A 53 19.88 -14.95 -12.73
C THR A 53 19.88 -15.18 -14.25
N GLY A 54 20.32 -14.19 -15.02
CA GLY A 54 20.15 -14.14 -16.47
C GLY A 54 18.75 -13.74 -16.93
N PHE A 55 17.77 -13.57 -16.03
CA PHE A 55 16.42 -13.14 -16.40
C PHE A 55 16.36 -11.64 -16.66
N SER A 56 15.84 -11.27 -17.84
CA SER A 56 15.52 -9.88 -18.15
C SER A 56 14.18 -9.52 -17.51
N VAL A 57 14.17 -8.42 -16.75
CA VAL A 57 12.98 -7.95 -16.04
C VAL A 57 12.30 -6.86 -16.86
N HIS A 58 11.01 -7.05 -17.15
CA HIS A 58 10.14 -6.12 -17.84
C HIS A 58 9.09 -5.58 -16.87
N TYR A 59 8.99 -4.26 -16.76
CA TYR A 59 7.93 -3.64 -15.95
C TYR A 59 6.62 -3.65 -16.73
N GLY A 60 5.72 -4.53 -16.31
CA GLY A 60 4.38 -4.68 -16.86
C GLY A 60 3.43 -3.55 -16.42
N PRO A 61 2.11 -3.71 -16.62
CA PRO A 61 1.13 -2.71 -16.24
C PRO A 61 0.98 -2.57 -14.71
N VAL A 62 0.38 -1.45 -14.28
CA VAL A 62 -0.01 -1.22 -12.87
C VAL A 62 -1.07 -2.22 -12.41
N ARG A 63 -2.01 -2.58 -13.29
CA ARG A 63 -3.12 -3.49 -12.97
C ARG A 63 -2.94 -4.83 -13.67
N ALA A 64 -3.09 -5.92 -12.92
CA ALA A 64 -2.93 -7.28 -13.44
C ALA A 64 -3.92 -7.61 -14.59
N ARG A 65 -5.12 -7.01 -14.58
CA ARG A 65 -6.12 -7.20 -15.65
C ARG A 65 -5.67 -6.70 -17.02
N ASP A 66 -4.67 -5.82 -17.06
CA ASP A 66 -4.16 -5.24 -18.31
C ASP A 66 -3.03 -6.11 -18.91
N ILE A 67 -2.61 -7.18 -18.22
CA ILE A 67 -1.54 -8.10 -18.68
C ILE A 67 -1.84 -8.71 -20.06
N PRO A 68 -3.05 -9.22 -20.37
CA PRO A 68 -3.32 -9.78 -21.69
C PRO A 68 -3.15 -8.77 -22.82
N ALA A 69 -3.65 -7.54 -22.64
CA ALA A 69 -3.51 -6.48 -23.62
C ALA A 69 -2.05 -6.00 -23.74
N TYR A 70 -1.31 -5.95 -22.64
CA TYR A 70 0.12 -5.65 -22.61
C TYR A 70 0.95 -6.68 -23.40
N LEU A 71 0.66 -7.97 -23.23
CA LEU A 71 1.33 -9.04 -23.97
C LEU A 71 0.95 -9.03 -25.46
N ALA A 72 -0.32 -8.80 -25.79
CA ALA A 72 -0.77 -8.65 -27.18
C ALA A 72 -0.11 -7.46 -27.89
N ALA A 73 0.24 -6.41 -27.15
CA ALA A 73 0.99 -5.25 -27.63
C ALA A 73 2.53 -5.46 -27.63
N GLY A 74 3.01 -6.71 -27.56
CA GLY A 74 4.43 -7.02 -27.58
C GLY A 74 5.19 -6.48 -26.36
N MET A 75 4.59 -6.60 -25.16
CA MET A 75 5.17 -6.11 -23.90
C MET A 75 5.38 -4.58 -23.86
N THR A 76 4.55 -3.84 -24.59
CA THR A 76 4.58 -2.37 -24.59
C THR A 76 3.41 -1.81 -23.78
N ALA A 77 3.69 -1.26 -22.60
CA ALA A 77 2.68 -0.68 -21.72
C ALA A 77 2.26 0.72 -22.21
N THR A 78 0.95 0.90 -22.45
CA THR A 78 0.36 2.19 -22.83
C THR A 78 0.45 3.21 -21.69
N PRO A 79 0.34 4.52 -21.96
CA PRO A 79 0.32 5.54 -20.91
C PRO A 79 -0.79 5.35 -19.86
N ALA A 80 -1.90 4.70 -20.22
CA ALA A 80 -2.98 4.39 -19.29
C ALA A 80 -2.60 3.24 -18.34
N MET A 81 -1.95 2.20 -18.86
CA MET A 81 -1.46 1.05 -18.08
C MET A 81 -0.40 1.45 -17.04
N ARG A 82 0.30 2.56 -17.27
CA ARG A 82 1.36 3.08 -16.40
C ARG A 82 0.89 3.98 -15.27
N ARG A 83 -0.40 4.36 -15.25
CA ARG A 83 -0.94 5.36 -14.30
C ARG A 83 -1.94 4.73 -13.33
N VAL A 84 -1.79 5.08 -12.05
CA VAL A 84 -2.83 4.87 -11.04
C VAL A 84 -3.86 5.99 -11.23
N THR A 85 -5.15 5.66 -11.22
CA THR A 85 -6.21 6.67 -11.43
C THR A 85 -6.54 7.48 -10.19
N PHE A 86 -6.09 7.01 -9.03
CA PHE A 86 -6.50 7.49 -7.72
C PHE A 86 -8.01 7.77 -7.69
N GLY A 87 -8.83 6.76 -7.98
CA GLY A 87 -10.27 6.87 -7.79
C GLY A 87 -10.65 6.85 -6.30
N TRP A 88 -11.89 7.16 -5.95
CA TRP A 88 -12.37 7.05 -4.56
C TRP A 88 -12.15 5.65 -3.97
N LYS A 89 -12.36 4.58 -4.77
CA LYS A 89 -12.09 3.19 -4.37
C LYS A 89 -10.63 2.94 -4.02
N GLU A 90 -9.71 3.48 -4.81
CA GLU A 90 -8.26 3.28 -4.64
C GLU A 90 -7.74 4.02 -3.41
N ARG A 91 -8.30 5.20 -3.10
CA ARG A 91 -7.98 5.95 -1.88
C ARG A 91 -8.50 5.26 -0.63
N LEU A 92 -9.76 4.82 -0.65
CA LEU A 92 -10.38 4.14 0.49
C LEU A 92 -9.79 2.75 0.77
N ALA A 93 -9.06 2.16 -0.18
CA ALA A 93 -8.36 0.90 0.04
C ALA A 93 -7.28 0.99 1.15
N VAL A 94 -6.83 2.20 1.49
CA VAL A 94 -5.85 2.45 2.57
C VAL A 94 -6.54 2.64 3.93
N ALA A 95 -7.83 3.02 3.96
CA ALA A 95 -8.55 3.29 5.21
C ALA A 95 -8.47 2.15 6.26
N PRO A 96 -8.59 0.85 5.88
CA PRO A 96 -8.51 -0.23 6.86
C PRO A 96 -7.16 -0.29 7.59
N VAL A 97 -6.04 -0.08 6.89
CA VAL A 97 -4.72 -0.14 7.52
C VAL A 97 -4.50 1.07 8.44
N GLU A 98 -5.03 2.24 8.09
CA GLU A 98 -4.98 3.43 8.93
C GLU A 98 -5.83 3.28 10.21
N ILE A 99 -7.03 2.71 10.09
CA ILE A 99 -7.90 2.44 11.25
C ILE A 99 -7.22 1.46 12.21
N VAL A 100 -6.63 0.38 11.70
CA VAL A 100 -5.90 -0.59 12.53
C VAL A 100 -4.68 0.07 13.18
N ALA A 101 -3.93 0.89 12.45
CA ALA A 101 -2.79 1.63 13.00
C ALA A 101 -3.21 2.63 14.09
N ALA A 102 -4.42 3.17 14.02
CA ALA A 102 -4.97 4.09 15.02
C ALA A 102 -5.41 3.40 16.32
N LEU A 103 -5.63 2.08 16.34
CA LEU A 103 -6.09 1.37 17.55
C LEU A 103 -5.10 1.47 18.72
N GLY A 104 -3.80 1.31 18.46
CA GLY A 104 -2.76 1.43 19.50
C GLY A 104 -2.75 2.81 20.16
N PRO A 105 -2.62 3.91 19.39
CA PRO A 105 -2.76 5.26 19.90
C PRO A 105 -4.09 5.52 20.60
N LEU A 106 -5.21 5.03 20.06
CA LEU A 106 -6.54 5.17 20.67
C LEU A 106 -6.61 4.53 22.05
N LEU A 107 -6.02 3.35 22.26
CA LEU A 107 -5.95 2.72 23.58
C LEU A 107 -5.15 3.57 24.57
N GLY A 108 -4.00 4.10 24.14
CA GLY A 108 -3.19 5.01 24.96
C GLY A 108 -3.94 6.28 25.35
N VAL A 109 -4.61 6.92 24.38
CA VAL A 109 -5.45 8.10 24.63
C VAL A 109 -6.62 7.77 25.55
N THR A 110 -7.27 6.62 25.38
CA THR A 110 -8.37 6.18 26.23
C THR A 110 -7.93 6.03 27.67
N ALA A 111 -6.80 5.35 27.91
CA ALA A 111 -6.23 5.20 29.24
C ALA A 111 -5.87 6.55 29.86
N PHE A 112 -5.29 7.46 29.06
CA PHE A 112 -4.94 8.81 29.51
C PHE A 112 -6.18 9.63 29.90
N VAL A 113 -7.23 9.65 29.07
CA VAL A 113 -8.48 10.35 29.35
C VAL A 113 -9.18 9.77 30.59
N ALA A 114 -9.21 8.44 30.72
CA ALA A 114 -9.77 7.77 31.90
C ALA A 114 -8.99 8.12 33.19
N ALA A 115 -7.66 8.16 33.13
CA ALA A 115 -6.83 8.55 34.26
C ALA A 115 -7.10 10.00 34.70
N LEU A 116 -7.23 10.93 33.73
CA LEU A 116 -7.59 12.32 34.01
C LEU A 116 -8.99 12.44 34.63
N ASP A 117 -9.95 11.64 34.17
CA ASP A 117 -11.31 11.64 34.70
C ASP A 117 -11.35 11.18 36.16
N VAL A 118 -10.67 10.06 36.46
CA VAL A 118 -10.56 9.52 37.83
C VAL A 118 -9.83 10.49 38.76
N LEU A 119 -8.76 11.14 38.28
CA LEU A 119 -8.02 12.13 39.08
C LEU A 119 -8.87 13.36 39.42
N ARG A 120 -9.78 13.76 38.51
CA ARG A 120 -10.63 14.95 38.70
C ARG A 120 -11.86 14.67 39.55
N HIS A 121 -12.52 13.54 39.34
CA HIS A 121 -13.82 13.24 39.95
C HIS A 121 -13.72 12.21 41.09
N HIS A 122 -12.53 11.67 41.35
CA HIS A 122 -12.26 10.59 42.32
C HIS A 122 -13.12 9.32 42.11
N ARG A 123 -13.81 9.22 40.97
CA ARG A 123 -14.69 8.14 40.56
C ARG A 123 -14.67 8.03 39.03
N PRO A 124 -14.84 6.83 38.47
CA PRO A 124 -15.04 6.68 37.04
C PRO A 124 -16.40 7.26 36.65
N THR A 125 -16.41 8.26 35.77
CA THR A 125 -17.65 8.86 35.26
C THR A 125 -17.79 8.62 33.76
N THR A 126 -18.99 8.85 33.23
CA THR A 126 -19.27 8.79 31.78
C THR A 126 -18.61 9.94 31.00
N HIS A 127 -18.03 10.94 31.67
CA HIS A 127 -17.30 12.03 31.02
C HIS A 127 -16.06 11.54 30.27
N ALA A 128 -15.45 10.43 30.70
CA ALA A 128 -14.36 9.78 29.98
C ALA A 128 -14.78 9.31 28.57
N LEU A 129 -16.01 8.77 28.43
CA LEU A 129 -16.56 8.36 27.13
C LEU A 129 -16.82 9.57 26.22
N ALA A 130 -17.38 10.64 26.76
CA ALA A 130 -17.59 11.88 26.00
C ALA A 130 -16.25 12.49 25.55
N GLY A 131 -15.19 12.37 26.37
CA GLY A 131 -13.83 12.81 26.04
C GLY A 131 -13.18 12.07 24.87
N MET A 132 -13.67 10.87 24.51
CA MET A 132 -13.16 10.10 23.36
C MET A 132 -13.74 10.57 22.01
N ALA A 133 -14.89 11.24 22.02
CA ALA A 133 -15.58 11.69 20.80
C ALA A 133 -14.69 12.44 19.80
N PRO A 134 -13.87 13.44 20.17
CA PRO A 134 -13.00 14.14 19.22
C PRO A 134 -11.92 13.24 18.60
N PHE A 135 -11.42 12.26 19.34
CA PHE A 135 -10.38 11.34 18.83
C PHE A 135 -10.97 10.33 17.84
N LEU A 136 -12.16 9.80 18.13
CA LEU A 136 -12.89 8.95 17.19
C LEU A 136 -13.26 9.73 15.92
N ALA A 137 -13.74 10.96 16.08
CA ALA A 137 -14.00 11.85 14.96
C ALA A 137 -12.73 12.12 14.14
N ALA A 138 -11.58 12.35 14.78
CA ALA A 138 -10.30 12.55 14.09
C ALA A 138 -9.87 11.32 13.26
N VAL A 139 -10.02 10.10 13.80
CA VAL A 139 -9.68 8.87 13.08
C VAL A 139 -10.61 8.64 11.89
N LEU A 140 -11.92 8.84 12.07
CA LEU A 140 -12.90 8.70 10.98
C LEU A 140 -12.73 9.78 9.92
N THR A 141 -12.49 11.03 10.32
CA THR A 141 -12.29 12.13 9.39
C THR A 141 -11.01 11.96 8.60
N GLY A 142 -9.88 11.72 9.28
CA GLY A 142 -8.57 11.58 8.65
C GLY A 142 -8.46 10.33 7.78
N GLY A 143 -8.94 9.17 8.26
CA GLY A 143 -8.77 7.89 7.56
C GLY A 143 -9.83 7.59 6.50
N LEU A 144 -11.02 8.20 6.59
CA LEU A 144 -12.14 7.89 5.70
C LEU A 144 -12.64 9.13 4.93
N LEU A 145 -13.06 10.17 5.65
CA LEU A 145 -13.74 11.32 5.03
C LEU A 145 -12.79 12.15 4.16
N VAL A 146 -11.58 12.43 4.63
CA VAL A 146 -10.61 13.25 3.88
C VAL A 146 -10.18 12.56 2.57
N PRO A 147 -9.73 11.29 2.54
CA PRO A 147 -9.38 10.61 1.29
C PRO A 147 -10.58 10.48 0.33
N TRP A 148 -11.79 10.35 0.88
CA TRP A 148 -13.01 10.30 0.08
C TRP A 148 -13.37 11.67 -0.53
N LEU A 149 -13.26 12.75 0.25
CA LEU A 149 -13.62 14.12 -0.15
C LEU A 149 -12.56 14.81 -1.01
N LEU A 150 -11.33 14.30 -1.01
CA LEU A 150 -10.19 14.87 -1.72
C LEU A 150 -10.47 15.25 -3.20
N PRO A 151 -11.21 14.46 -4.01
CA PRO A 151 -11.52 14.82 -5.40
C PRO A 151 -12.38 16.07 -5.57
N TRP A 152 -13.16 16.44 -4.55
CA TRP A 152 -14.06 17.59 -4.58
C TRP A 152 -13.50 18.81 -3.86
N LEU A 153 -12.38 18.64 -3.16
CA LEU A 153 -11.70 19.76 -2.50
C LEU A 153 -10.91 20.57 -3.55
N PRO A 154 -10.97 21.91 -3.51
CA PRO A 154 -10.35 22.79 -4.50
C PRO A 154 -8.81 22.83 -4.39
N PHE A 155 -8.21 22.00 -3.55
CA PHE A 155 -6.76 21.90 -3.40
C PHE A 155 -6.20 20.98 -4.47
N ARG A 156 -5.00 21.31 -4.98
CA ARG A 156 -4.31 20.46 -5.95
C ARG A 156 -4.11 19.08 -5.35
N THR A 157 -4.82 18.10 -5.88
CA THR A 157 -4.60 16.69 -5.57
C THR A 157 -3.28 16.28 -6.21
N PHE A 158 -2.34 15.81 -5.39
CA PHE A 158 -0.97 15.37 -5.72
C PHE A 158 -0.76 14.82 -7.13
#